data_AF-A0A1A8ASH3-F1
#
_entry.id   AF-A0A1A8ASH3-F1
#
_cell.length_a   1.000
_cell.length_b   1.000
_cell.length_c   1.000
_cell.angle_alpha   90.00
_cell.angle_beta   90.00
_cell.angle_gamma   90.00
#
_symmetry.space_group_name_H-M   'P 1'
#
loop_
_entity.id
_entity.type
_entity.pdbx_description
1 polymer ?
#
loop_
_entity_poly.entity_id
_entity_poly.type
_entity_poly.pdbx_seq_one_letter_code
_entity_poly.pdbx_strand_id
1 'polypeptide(L)'
;DRIILLFDAHKLDFSDELTRAFGALYGFEDKLRVVLNKADRVDSQQLMRVYGALMWSLGKVFRTPEILRVYIGSFWSEPRQTCDHYQLIELEEEDLLADIRNLPRNAAVRKLNDLVKRARLVRAHAHIISYLKQEMPTIFCKESKKHNLIYQLPVIFTKIQQQHRVPAGDFPDCTKMQEKLLGQDFSKFKTLKPSLMASLDKLLTSDIAKLVPLLQPQVERKKSLPSVLDGEFLGTFRRDQFRRDPFKDILKDDEGSETDFEEWVVEKYKPKYDEIFYNLSPHDGKLSGTKVKQWMMTTLLPNSVLAHIWRLADVDKDGMLDNEEFALAVHLIEGKLEGHWLPRELPSHLVPPSKRPDTPSEASA
;
A
#
# COMPACT_ATOMS: atom_id res chain seq x y z
N ASP A 1 -12.42 3.29 14.29
CA ASP A 1 -11.32 4.07 13.69
C ASP A 1 -10.90 3.55 12.32
N ARG A 2 -10.74 2.24 12.17
CA ARG A 2 -10.59 1.53 10.90
C ARG A 2 -11.62 0.41 10.82
N ILE A 3 -11.91 -0.01 9.60
CA ILE A 3 -12.71 -1.19 9.28
C ILE A 3 -11.83 -2.04 8.37
N ILE A 4 -11.46 -3.24 8.83
CA ILE A 4 -10.61 -4.16 8.08
C ILE A 4 -11.49 -5.23 7.44
N LEU A 5 -11.46 -5.32 6.11
CA LEU A 5 -12.14 -6.35 5.33
C LEU A 5 -11.11 -7.40 4.92
N LEU A 6 -11.28 -8.63 5.38
CA LEU A 6 -10.36 -9.74 5.10
C LEU A 6 -10.93 -10.64 4.00
N PHE A 7 -10.10 -10.94 3.01
CA PHE A 7 -10.39 -11.87 1.93
C PHE A 7 -9.30 -12.93 1.86
N ASP A 8 -9.66 -14.18 1.58
CA ASP A 8 -8.69 -15.26 1.42
C ASP A 8 -8.25 -15.35 -0.04
N ALA A 9 -6.94 -15.23 -0.30
CA ALA A 9 -6.38 -15.28 -1.65
C ALA A 9 -6.57 -16.65 -2.32
N HIS A 10 -6.62 -17.72 -1.51
CA HIS A 10 -6.81 -19.08 -2.01
C HIS A 10 -8.29 -19.39 -2.31
N LYS A 11 -9.21 -18.76 -1.58
CA LYS A 11 -10.67 -18.96 -1.71
C LYS A 11 -11.43 -17.64 -1.72
N LEU A 12 -11.24 -16.87 -2.79
CA LEU A 12 -11.96 -15.63 -2.96
C LEU A 12 -13.42 -15.92 -3.34
N ASP A 13 -14.35 -15.58 -2.44
CA ASP A 13 -15.79 -15.70 -2.66
C ASP A 13 -16.51 -14.40 -2.27
N PHE A 14 -17.39 -13.92 -3.15
CA PHE A 14 -18.22 -12.73 -2.94
C PHE A 14 -19.67 -13.15 -2.81
N SER A 15 -20.08 -13.48 -1.60
CA SER A 15 -21.47 -13.82 -1.33
C SER A 15 -22.39 -12.60 -1.44
N ASP A 16 -23.68 -12.85 -1.73
CA ASP A 16 -24.72 -11.82 -1.74
C ASP A 16 -24.88 -11.15 -0.36
N GLU A 17 -24.53 -11.86 0.71
CA GLU A 17 -24.54 -11.35 2.07
C GLU A 17 -23.39 -10.34 2.30
N LEU A 18 -22.19 -10.65 1.82
CA LEU A 18 -21.05 -9.73 1.87
C LEU A 18 -21.33 -8.45 1.07
N THR A 19 -21.96 -8.59 -0.10
CA THR A 19 -22.39 -7.44 -0.91
C THR A 19 -23.41 -6.56 -0.17
N ARG A 20 -24.35 -7.16 0.55
CA ARG A 20 -25.29 -6.43 1.42
C ARG A 20 -24.58 -5.75 2.59
N ALA A 21 -23.59 -6.40 3.19
CA ALA A 21 -22.79 -5.82 4.27
C ALA A 21 -22.01 -4.58 3.80
N PHE A 22 -21.48 -4.58 2.57
CA PHE A 22 -20.84 -3.39 2.00
C PHE A 22 -21.79 -2.20 1.85
N GLY A 23 -23.07 -2.45 1.57
CA GLY A 23 -24.09 -1.38 1.54
C GLY A 23 -24.21 -0.63 2.87
N ALA A 24 -23.97 -1.30 4.00
CA ALA A 24 -23.96 -0.68 5.32
C ALA A 24 -22.68 0.16 5.59
N LEU A 25 -21.63 -0.04 4.80
CA LEU A 25 -20.34 0.64 4.93
C LEU A 25 -20.22 1.88 4.04
N TYR A 26 -21.27 2.22 3.29
CA TYR A 26 -21.33 3.42 2.46
C TYR A 26 -21.17 4.70 3.29
N GLY A 27 -20.30 5.61 2.87
CA GLY A 27 -19.92 6.83 3.57
C GLY A 27 -18.78 6.66 4.60
N PHE A 28 -18.27 5.45 4.77
CA PHE A 28 -17.11 5.14 5.62
C PHE A 28 -15.91 4.61 4.81
N GLU A 29 -15.85 4.90 3.51
CA GLU A 29 -14.82 4.42 2.58
C GLU A 29 -13.42 4.84 3.04
N ASP A 30 -13.29 6.03 3.62
CA ASP A 30 -12.05 6.56 4.18
C ASP A 30 -11.49 5.74 5.35
N LYS A 31 -12.36 4.95 6.01
CA LYS A 31 -12.02 4.09 7.15
C LYS A 31 -11.78 2.64 6.74
N LEU A 32 -12.16 2.25 5.52
CA LEU A 32 -12.00 0.89 5.01
C LEU A 32 -10.54 0.61 4.64
N ARG A 33 -10.06 -0.58 5.02
CA ARG A 33 -8.84 -1.21 4.52
C ARG A 33 -9.19 -2.63 4.11
N VAL A 34 -8.81 -3.00 2.91
CA VAL A 34 -9.01 -4.35 2.41
C VAL A 34 -7.71 -5.12 2.58
N VAL A 35 -7.78 -6.37 3.00
CA VAL A 35 -6.63 -7.24 3.19
C VAL A 35 -6.89 -8.53 2.43
N LEU A 36 -6.05 -8.80 1.43
CA LEU A 36 -5.99 -10.07 0.72
C LEU A 36 -5.01 -10.98 1.47
N ASN A 37 -5.57 -11.80 2.35
CA ASN A 37 -4.87 -12.67 3.29
C ASN A 37 -4.48 -14.02 2.65
N LYS A 38 -3.51 -14.70 3.24
CA LYS A 38 -2.96 -16.01 2.79
C LYS A 38 -2.41 -15.96 1.37
N ALA A 39 -1.82 -14.83 0.98
CA ALA A 39 -1.22 -14.65 -0.33
C ALA A 39 -0.06 -15.63 -0.60
N ASP A 40 0.60 -16.13 0.45
CA ASP A 40 1.66 -17.13 0.36
C ASP A 40 1.20 -18.52 -0.11
N ARG A 41 -0.11 -18.79 -0.09
CA ARG A 41 -0.70 -20.06 -0.58
C ARG A 41 -0.98 -20.11 -2.08
N VAL A 42 -0.74 -19.02 -2.80
CA VAL A 42 -0.99 -18.92 -4.24
C VAL A 42 0.27 -18.48 -4.96
N ASP A 43 0.42 -18.85 -6.23
CA ASP A 43 1.52 -18.33 -7.05
C ASP A 43 1.27 -16.87 -7.47
N SER A 44 2.29 -16.21 -8.01
CA SER A 44 2.21 -14.80 -8.41
C SER A 44 1.15 -14.54 -9.50
N GLN A 45 0.93 -15.48 -10.44
CA GLN A 45 -0.08 -15.30 -11.49
C GLN A 45 -1.49 -15.42 -10.93
N GLN A 46 -1.72 -16.42 -10.08
CA GLN A 46 -2.99 -16.62 -9.39
C GLN A 46 -3.29 -15.45 -8.46
N LEU A 47 -2.29 -14.95 -7.72
CA LEU A 47 -2.42 -13.76 -6.88
C LEU A 47 -2.91 -12.55 -7.68
N MET A 48 -2.32 -12.28 -8.85
CA MET A 48 -2.75 -11.16 -9.69
C MET A 48 -4.16 -11.34 -10.24
N ARG A 49 -4.57 -12.57 -10.59
CA ARG A 49 -5.95 -12.87 -11.02
C ARG A 49 -6.96 -12.63 -9.90
N VAL A 50 -6.65 -13.09 -8.70
CA VAL A 50 -7.48 -12.95 -7.50
C VAL A 50 -7.58 -11.48 -7.09
N TYR A 51 -6.46 -10.76 -7.08
CA TYR A 51 -6.42 -9.32 -6.83
C TYR A 51 -7.27 -8.54 -7.84
N GLY A 52 -7.13 -8.83 -9.14
CA GLY A 52 -7.96 -8.23 -10.19
C GLY A 52 -9.46 -8.48 -10.00
N ALA A 53 -9.84 -9.72 -9.68
CA ALA A 53 -11.23 -10.09 -9.40
C ALA A 53 -11.79 -9.37 -8.16
N LEU A 54 -10.97 -9.18 -7.12
CA LEU A 54 -11.32 -8.42 -5.93
C LEU A 54 -11.55 -6.95 -6.25
N MET A 55 -10.61 -6.31 -6.94
CA MET A 55 -10.74 -4.89 -7.32
C MET A 55 -11.96 -4.65 -8.21
N TRP A 56 -12.21 -5.53 -9.16
CA TRP A 56 -13.39 -5.48 -10.02
C TRP A 56 -14.69 -5.55 -9.21
N SER A 57 -14.75 -6.46 -8.24
CA SER A 57 -15.93 -6.65 -7.38
C SER A 57 -16.14 -5.45 -6.46
N LEU A 58 -15.07 -4.94 -5.84
CA LEU A 58 -15.13 -3.73 -5.01
C LEU A 58 -15.59 -2.51 -5.81
N GLY A 59 -15.11 -2.33 -7.05
CA GLY A 59 -15.51 -1.21 -7.92
C GLY A 59 -16.98 -1.24 -8.34
N LYS A 60 -17.60 -2.44 -8.42
CA LYS A 60 -19.06 -2.55 -8.64
C LYS A 60 -19.87 -2.09 -7.44
N VAL A 61 -19.34 -2.32 -6.24
CA VAL A 61 -20.03 -2.07 -4.97
C VAL A 61 -19.84 -0.63 -4.52
N PHE A 62 -18.59 -0.19 -4.40
CA PHE A 62 -18.24 1.17 -4.02
C PHE A 62 -18.17 2.01 -5.29
N ARG A 63 -19.28 2.71 -5.59
CA ARG A 63 -19.41 3.62 -6.74
C ARG A 63 -18.70 4.95 -6.50
N THR A 64 -17.46 4.88 -6.00
CA THR A 64 -16.60 6.03 -5.73
C THR A 64 -15.46 6.06 -6.76
N PRO A 65 -15.04 7.25 -7.22
CA PRO A 65 -13.86 7.37 -8.07
C PRO A 65 -12.56 7.03 -7.31
N GLU A 66 -12.60 7.04 -5.98
CA GLU A 66 -11.48 6.68 -5.11
C GLU A 66 -11.35 5.16 -4.99
N ILE A 67 -10.14 4.65 -5.22
CA ILE A 67 -9.81 3.23 -5.16
C ILE A 67 -9.46 2.85 -3.71
N LEU A 68 -10.10 1.81 -3.18
CA LEU A 68 -9.79 1.27 -1.86
C LEU A 68 -8.38 0.65 -1.83
N ARG A 69 -7.59 0.98 -0.80
CA ARG A 69 -6.28 0.34 -0.56
C ARG A 69 -6.50 -1.12 -0.14
N VAL A 70 -5.94 -2.03 -0.94
CA VAL A 70 -5.84 -3.46 -0.65
C VAL A 70 -4.42 -3.76 -0.19
N TYR A 71 -4.25 -4.40 0.96
CA TYR A 71 -2.97 -4.92 1.44
C TYR A 71 -2.87 -6.40 1.14
N ILE A 72 -1.75 -6.85 0.61
CA ILE A 72 -1.49 -8.26 0.31
C ILE A 72 -0.65 -8.84 1.45
N GLY A 73 -1.14 -9.87 2.12
CA GLY A 73 -0.43 -10.38 3.30
C GLY A 73 -0.74 -11.84 3.63
N SER A 74 -0.04 -12.35 4.64
CA SER A 74 -0.32 -13.64 5.26
C SER A 74 -0.33 -13.52 6.79
N PHE A 75 -1.48 -13.12 7.31
CA PHE A 75 -1.75 -12.87 8.73
C PHE A 75 -2.37 -14.10 9.39
N TRP A 76 -1.53 -15.05 9.78
CA TRP A 76 -1.95 -16.29 10.43
C TRP A 76 -0.79 -16.93 11.22
N SER A 77 -1.11 -17.98 11.98
CA SER A 77 -0.18 -18.61 12.91
C SER A 77 0.71 -19.69 12.29
N GLU A 78 0.51 -20.04 11.01
CA GLU A 78 1.34 -21.04 10.32
C GLU A 78 2.71 -20.44 9.93
N PRO A 79 3.78 -21.25 9.86
CA PRO A 79 5.04 -20.82 9.27
C PRO A 79 4.80 -20.32 7.84
N ARG A 80 5.39 -19.18 7.48
CA ARG A 80 5.24 -18.60 6.15
C ARG A 80 5.68 -19.59 5.08
N GLN A 81 4.83 -19.81 4.09
CA GLN A 81 5.18 -20.67 2.96
C GLN A 81 6.16 -19.95 2.04
N THR A 82 7.09 -20.69 1.44
CA THR A 82 8.00 -20.14 0.43
C THR A 82 7.22 -19.78 -0.83
N CYS A 83 7.24 -18.50 -1.21
CA CYS A 83 6.59 -17.97 -2.40
C CYS A 83 7.47 -16.95 -3.13
N ASP A 84 7.27 -16.78 -4.43
CA ASP A 84 8.13 -15.94 -5.28
C ASP A 84 8.02 -14.44 -5.00
N HIS A 85 6.93 -14.00 -4.36
CA HIS A 85 6.56 -12.60 -4.09
C HIS A 85 6.61 -12.29 -2.59
N TYR A 86 7.45 -12.99 -1.85
CA TYR A 86 7.60 -12.83 -0.41
C TYR A 86 7.91 -11.38 0.04
N GLN A 87 8.78 -10.70 -0.69
CA GLN A 87 9.13 -9.30 -0.40
C GLN A 87 7.93 -8.35 -0.49
N LEU A 88 7.01 -8.60 -1.43
CA LEU A 88 5.78 -7.83 -1.55
C LEU A 88 4.90 -8.01 -0.30
N ILE A 89 4.73 -9.26 0.15
CA ILE A 89 3.97 -9.59 1.35
C ILE A 89 4.54 -8.86 2.57
N GLU A 90 5.86 -8.89 2.79
CA GLU A 90 6.47 -8.20 3.93
C GLU A 90 6.26 -6.68 3.89
N LEU A 91 6.45 -6.05 2.72
CA LEU A 91 6.27 -4.61 2.56
C LEU A 91 4.82 -4.20 2.85
N GLU A 92 3.86 -4.94 2.30
CA GLU A 92 2.43 -4.67 2.45
C GLU A 92 1.91 -4.91 3.88
N GLU A 93 2.48 -5.89 4.59
CA GLU A 93 2.18 -6.12 5.99
C GLU A 93 2.70 -5.01 6.89
N GLU A 94 3.94 -4.54 6.67
CA GLU A 94 4.50 -3.42 7.43
C GLU A 94 3.71 -2.13 7.14
N ASP A 95 3.29 -1.90 5.89
CA ASP A 95 2.41 -0.81 5.51
C ASP A 95 1.07 -0.83 6.28
N LEU A 96 0.44 -2.01 6.39
CA LEU A 96 -0.80 -2.17 7.16
C LEU A 96 -0.55 -1.91 8.65
N LEU A 97 0.51 -2.48 9.23
CA LEU A 97 0.87 -2.30 10.62
C LEU A 97 1.19 -0.83 10.93
N ALA A 98 1.86 -0.12 10.01
CA ALA A 98 2.12 1.29 10.12
C ALA A 98 0.82 2.12 10.10
N ASP A 99 -0.14 1.82 9.22
CA ASP A 99 -1.46 2.49 9.23
C ASP A 99 -2.18 2.26 10.56
N ILE A 100 -2.16 1.02 11.10
CA ILE A 100 -2.79 0.68 12.38
C ILE A 100 -2.09 1.39 13.56
N ARG A 101 -0.75 1.36 13.63
CA ARG A 101 0.03 2.01 14.70
C ARG A 101 -0.15 3.52 14.71
N ASN A 102 -0.41 4.13 13.56
CA ASN A 102 -0.62 5.57 13.43
C ASN A 102 -2.06 6.00 13.75
N LEU A 103 -2.99 5.06 14.01
CA LEU A 103 -4.38 5.41 14.36
C LEU A 103 -4.51 6.33 15.56
N PRO A 104 -3.81 6.13 16.70
CA PRO A 104 -3.93 7.02 17.85
C PRO A 104 -3.41 8.42 17.54
N ARG A 105 -2.28 8.53 16.81
CA ARG A 105 -1.68 9.80 16.40
C ARG A 105 -2.60 10.58 15.45
N ASN A 106 -3.26 9.86 14.54
CA ASN A 106 -4.18 10.46 13.56
C ASN A 106 -5.63 10.56 14.06
N ALA A 107 -5.92 10.16 15.30
CA ALA A 107 -7.28 10.15 15.83
C ALA A 107 -7.89 11.55 15.90
N ALA A 108 -7.09 12.55 16.31
CA ALA A 108 -7.56 13.93 16.40
C ALA A 108 -7.90 14.51 15.01
N VAL A 109 -7.03 14.28 14.02
CA VAL A 109 -7.27 14.68 12.62
C VAL A 109 -8.51 13.99 12.04
N ARG A 110 -8.69 12.69 12.30
CA ARG A 110 -9.89 11.96 11.85
C ARG A 110 -11.17 12.47 12.52
N LYS A 111 -11.14 12.76 13.83
CA LYS A 111 -12.27 13.39 14.55
C LYS A 111 -12.58 14.78 13.98
N LEU A 112 -11.56 15.56 13.62
CA LEU A 112 -11.74 16.85 12.96
C LEU A 112 -12.43 16.68 11.60
N ASN A 113 -12.01 15.72 10.78
CA ASN A 113 -12.64 15.43 9.49
C ASN A 113 -14.10 14.95 9.64
N ASP A 114 -14.38 14.07 10.61
CA ASP A 114 -15.75 13.63 10.93
C ASP A 114 -16.61 14.82 11.40
N LEU A 115 -16.05 15.76 12.17
CA LEU A 115 -16.72 16.99 12.57
C LEU A 115 -17.04 17.88 11.36
N VAL A 116 -16.11 18.03 10.42
CA VAL A 116 -16.32 18.77 9.17
C VAL A 116 -17.45 18.15 8.35
N LYS A 117 -17.40 16.83 8.12
CA LYS A 117 -18.44 16.08 7.40
C LYS A 117 -19.80 16.29 8.06
N ARG A 118 -19.87 16.17 9.40
CA ARG A 118 -21.10 16.40 10.16
C ARG A 118 -21.61 17.83 10.08
N ALA A 119 -20.73 18.82 10.20
CA ALA A 119 -21.09 20.23 10.09
C ALA A 119 -21.71 20.56 8.73
N ARG A 120 -21.16 20.01 7.64
CA ARG A 120 -21.72 20.15 6.29
C ARG A 120 -23.11 19.50 6.15
N LEU A 121 -23.28 18.29 6.68
CA LEU A 121 -24.58 17.61 6.70
C LEU A 121 -25.63 18.40 7.52
N VAL A 122 -25.23 18.94 8.67
CA VAL A 122 -26.11 19.79 9.51
C VAL A 122 -26.51 21.06 8.76
N ARG A 123 -25.58 21.70 8.04
CA ARG A 123 -25.84 22.86 7.19
C ARG A 123 -26.91 22.54 6.14
N ALA A 124 -26.70 21.47 5.35
CA ALA A 124 -27.65 21.04 4.33
C ALA A 124 -29.03 20.74 4.94
N HIS A 125 -29.06 19.97 6.03
CA HIS A 125 -30.30 19.63 6.75
C HIS A 125 -31.04 20.87 7.27
N ALA A 126 -30.33 21.86 7.82
CA ALA A 126 -30.93 23.09 8.31
C ALA A 126 -31.62 23.88 7.18
N HIS A 127 -31.00 23.96 6.00
CA HIS A 127 -31.62 24.57 4.82
C HIS A 127 -32.88 23.81 4.37
N ILE A 128 -32.83 22.47 4.34
CA ILE A 128 -33.99 21.64 3.98
C ILE A 128 -35.16 21.92 4.91
N ILE A 129 -34.95 21.81 6.22
CA ILE A 129 -36.02 22.01 7.22
C ILE A 129 -36.56 23.45 7.18
N SER A 130 -35.69 24.44 7.00
CA SER A 130 -36.11 25.83 6.88
C SER A 130 -36.95 26.07 5.62
N TYR A 131 -36.56 25.50 4.48
CA TYR A 131 -37.31 25.62 3.22
C TYR A 131 -38.69 24.98 3.34
N LEU A 132 -38.76 23.76 3.90
CA LEU A 132 -40.03 23.08 4.16
C LEU A 132 -40.93 23.92 5.07
N LYS A 133 -40.38 24.55 6.12
CA LYS A 133 -41.14 25.43 7.00
C LYS A 133 -41.66 26.68 6.29
N GLN A 134 -40.87 27.28 5.40
CA GLN A 134 -41.26 28.48 4.64
C GLN A 134 -42.37 28.19 3.63
N GLU A 135 -42.37 27.00 3.03
CA GLU A 135 -43.40 26.56 2.08
C GLU A 135 -44.71 26.09 2.74
N MET A 136 -44.72 25.89 4.06
CA MET A 136 -45.92 25.40 4.75
C MET A 136 -46.97 26.50 4.93
N PRO A 137 -48.24 26.27 4.54
CA PRO A 137 -49.33 27.20 4.78
C PRO A 137 -49.66 27.29 6.27
N THR A 138 -50.08 28.48 6.70
CA THR A 138 -50.34 28.76 8.12
C THR A 138 -51.67 28.18 8.60
N ILE A 139 -52.69 28.04 7.75
CA ILE A 139 -54.08 27.80 8.19
C ILE A 139 -54.73 26.54 7.56
N PHE A 140 -54.73 26.37 6.23
CA PHE A 140 -55.43 25.25 5.56
C PHE A 140 -54.51 24.41 4.66
N CYS A 141 -54.97 23.21 4.26
CA CYS A 141 -54.29 22.31 3.32
C CYS A 141 -52.87 21.85 3.71
N LYS A 142 -52.56 21.83 5.01
CA LYS A 142 -51.24 21.44 5.54
C LYS A 142 -50.84 20.03 5.14
N GLU A 143 -51.75 19.06 5.25
CA GLU A 143 -51.46 17.66 4.91
C GLU A 143 -51.19 17.45 3.42
N SER A 144 -52.02 18.03 2.53
CA SER A 144 -51.81 17.92 1.08
C SER A 144 -50.51 18.61 0.64
N LYS A 145 -50.22 19.81 1.16
CA LYS A 145 -48.95 20.50 0.88
C LYS A 145 -47.75 19.71 1.41
N LYS A 146 -47.84 19.10 2.60
CA LYS A 146 -46.79 18.23 3.15
C LYS A 146 -46.49 17.06 2.20
N HIS A 147 -47.51 16.33 1.76
CA HIS A 147 -47.33 15.22 0.81
C HIS A 147 -46.69 15.69 -0.50
N ASN A 148 -47.14 16.84 -1.01
CA ASN A 148 -46.56 17.45 -2.21
C ASN A 148 -45.08 17.82 -2.02
N LEU A 149 -44.73 18.46 -0.89
CA LEU A 149 -43.34 18.81 -0.57
C LEU A 149 -42.43 17.60 -0.42
N ILE A 150 -42.92 16.51 0.17
CA ILE A 150 -42.18 15.24 0.27
C ILE A 150 -41.97 14.63 -1.12
N TYR A 151 -42.99 14.63 -1.98
CA TYR A 151 -42.88 14.15 -3.35
C TYR A 151 -41.88 14.99 -4.17
N GLN A 152 -41.91 16.31 -4.01
CA GLN A 152 -41.02 17.24 -4.71
C GLN A 152 -39.63 17.39 -4.06
N LEU A 153 -39.31 16.60 -3.03
CA LEU A 153 -38.05 16.70 -2.29
C LEU A 153 -36.77 16.65 -3.18
N PRO A 154 -36.68 15.80 -4.22
CA PRO A 154 -35.52 15.82 -5.12
C PRO A 154 -35.33 17.18 -5.81
N VAL A 155 -36.42 17.82 -6.23
CA VAL A 155 -36.39 19.14 -6.88
C VAL A 155 -36.01 20.23 -5.85
N ILE A 156 -36.50 20.10 -4.62
CA ILE A 156 -36.15 20.99 -3.51
C ILE A 156 -34.65 20.92 -3.22
N PHE A 157 -34.04 19.73 -3.22
CA PHE A 157 -32.60 19.59 -3.02
C PHE A 157 -31.81 20.35 -4.09
N THR A 158 -32.15 20.19 -5.37
CA THR A 158 -31.50 20.92 -6.47
C THR A 158 -31.64 22.44 -6.33
N LYS A 159 -32.82 22.93 -5.91
CA LYS A 159 -33.03 24.36 -5.64
C LYS A 159 -32.12 24.87 -4.51
N ILE A 160 -32.05 24.14 -3.40
CA ILE A 160 -31.22 24.51 -2.24
C ILE A 160 -29.73 24.51 -2.63
N GLN A 161 -29.27 23.51 -3.42
CA GLN A 161 -27.90 23.44 -3.92
C GLN A 161 -27.51 24.72 -4.67
N GLN A 162 -28.37 25.18 -5.59
CA GLN A 162 -28.11 26.36 -6.40
C GLN A 162 -28.20 27.65 -5.58
N GLN A 163 -29.24 27.81 -4.75
CA GLN A 163 -29.48 29.03 -3.99
C GLN A 163 -28.45 29.27 -2.88
N HIS A 164 -28.06 28.21 -2.18
CA HIS A 164 -27.18 28.30 -1.02
C HIS A 164 -25.76 27.79 -1.28
N ARG A 165 -25.44 27.40 -2.52
CA ARG A 165 -24.12 26.87 -2.93
C ARG A 165 -23.67 25.68 -2.08
N VAL A 166 -24.61 24.82 -1.72
CA VAL A 166 -24.32 23.58 -0.97
C VAL A 166 -24.01 22.46 -1.97
N PRO A 167 -22.86 21.78 -1.88
CA PRO A 167 -22.51 20.65 -2.74
C PRO A 167 -23.54 19.52 -2.66
N ALA A 168 -23.77 18.82 -3.78
CA ALA A 168 -24.73 17.72 -3.81
C ALA A 168 -24.38 16.57 -2.85
N GLY A 169 -23.09 16.32 -2.63
CA GLY A 169 -22.61 15.29 -1.69
C GLY A 169 -22.88 15.59 -0.21
N ASP A 170 -23.21 16.83 0.15
CA ASP A 170 -23.55 17.21 1.53
C ASP A 170 -25.02 16.85 1.87
N PHE A 171 -25.84 16.48 0.89
CA PHE A 171 -27.26 16.17 1.09
C PHE A 171 -27.47 14.72 1.55
N PRO A 172 -28.47 14.47 2.41
CA PRO A 172 -28.83 13.12 2.81
C PRO A 172 -29.48 12.35 1.65
N ASP A 173 -29.52 11.02 1.78
CA ASP A 173 -30.30 10.17 0.89
C ASP A 173 -31.77 10.62 0.83
N CYS A 174 -32.25 10.90 -0.39
CA CYS A 174 -33.56 11.50 -0.61
C CYS A 174 -34.68 10.56 -0.15
N THR A 175 -34.60 9.28 -0.48
CA THR A 175 -35.63 8.28 -0.15
C THR A 175 -35.75 8.12 1.36
N LYS A 176 -34.63 7.95 2.08
CA LYS A 176 -34.60 7.89 3.55
C LYS A 176 -35.12 9.16 4.20
N MET A 177 -34.86 10.32 3.61
CA MET A 177 -35.39 11.60 4.11
C MET A 177 -36.90 11.70 3.90
N GLN A 178 -37.42 11.28 2.74
CA GLN A 178 -38.86 11.24 2.47
C GLN A 178 -39.60 10.37 3.48
N GLU A 179 -39.12 9.14 3.72
CA GLU A 179 -39.67 8.22 4.72
C GLU A 179 -39.72 8.84 6.11
N LYS A 180 -38.61 9.45 6.56
CA LYS A 180 -38.54 10.09 7.88
C LYS A 180 -39.45 11.31 8.00
N LEU A 181 -39.66 12.07 6.92
CA LEU A 181 -40.50 13.26 6.91
C LEU A 181 -42.00 12.93 6.97
N LEU A 182 -42.44 11.74 6.53
CA LEU A 182 -43.85 11.33 6.59
C LEU A 182 -44.40 11.37 8.02
N GLY A 183 -43.60 10.96 9.01
CA GLY A 183 -43.99 10.97 10.43
C GLY A 183 -43.85 12.31 11.14
N GLN A 184 -43.40 13.38 10.48
CA GLN A 184 -43.11 14.67 11.12
C GLN A 184 -44.21 15.72 10.85
N ASP A 185 -44.40 16.63 11.79
CA ASP A 185 -45.28 17.80 11.64
C ASP A 185 -44.46 19.02 11.21
N PHE A 186 -44.62 19.43 9.95
CA PHE A 186 -43.84 20.52 9.38
C PHE A 186 -44.22 21.89 9.96
N SER A 187 -45.39 22.00 10.61
CA SER A 187 -45.80 23.23 11.30
C SER A 187 -44.88 23.53 12.49
N LYS A 188 -44.31 22.50 13.11
CA LYS A 188 -43.39 22.59 14.26
C LYS A 188 -41.94 22.88 13.87
N PHE A 189 -41.61 22.81 12.57
CA PHE A 189 -40.27 23.12 12.11
C PHE A 189 -39.92 24.58 12.38
N LYS A 190 -38.62 24.81 12.60
CA LYS A 190 -38.06 26.12 12.88
C LYS A 190 -37.47 26.69 11.61
N THR A 191 -37.58 28.00 11.45
CA THR A 191 -36.88 28.73 10.40
C THR A 191 -35.40 28.84 10.73
N LEU A 192 -34.57 28.99 9.70
CA LEU A 192 -33.14 29.16 9.84
C LEU A 192 -32.81 30.43 10.62
N LYS A 193 -31.99 30.31 11.66
CA LYS A 193 -31.44 31.48 12.38
C LYS A 193 -30.11 31.88 11.75
N PRO A 194 -29.99 33.11 11.21
CA PRO A 194 -28.75 33.55 10.55
C PRO A 194 -27.51 33.48 11.45
N SER A 195 -27.66 33.76 12.76
CA SER A 195 -26.55 33.71 13.73
C SER A 195 -25.98 32.31 13.94
N LEU A 196 -26.83 31.28 13.93
CA LEU A 196 -26.39 29.89 14.06
C LEU A 196 -25.65 29.42 12.80
N MET A 197 -26.12 29.86 11.62
CA MET A 197 -25.44 29.57 10.35
C MET A 197 -24.10 30.27 10.25
N ALA A 198 -24.03 31.55 10.62
CA ALA A 198 -22.77 32.28 10.66
C ALA A 198 -21.75 31.62 11.60
N SER A 199 -22.21 31.04 12.72
CA SER A 199 -21.34 30.29 13.64
C SER A 199 -20.82 29.00 13.01
N LEU A 200 -21.66 28.28 12.26
CA LEU A 200 -21.28 27.06 11.55
C LEU A 200 -20.32 27.36 10.39
N ASP A 201 -20.55 28.43 9.65
CA ASP A 201 -19.68 28.87 8.55
C ASP A 201 -18.33 29.35 9.08
N LYS A 202 -18.31 30.07 10.22
CA LYS A 202 -17.06 30.44 10.91
C LYS A 202 -16.26 29.20 11.32
N LEU A 203 -16.93 28.18 11.85
CA LEU A 203 -16.30 26.91 12.21
C LEU A 203 -15.63 26.26 10.98
N LEU A 204 -16.37 26.17 9.86
CA LEU A 204 -15.91 25.55 8.61
C LEU A 204 -14.80 26.32 7.90
N THR A 205 -14.77 27.65 8.01
CA THR A 205 -13.84 28.51 7.26
C THR A 205 -12.62 28.95 8.06
N SER A 206 -12.76 29.24 9.36
CA SER A 206 -11.71 29.84 10.18
C SER A 206 -11.24 28.92 11.30
N ASP A 207 -12.15 28.38 12.10
CA ASP A 207 -11.76 27.69 13.35
C ASP A 207 -11.08 26.35 13.04
N ILE A 208 -11.58 25.60 12.05
CA ILE A 208 -10.93 24.36 11.59
C ILE A 208 -9.54 24.62 11.02
N ALA A 209 -9.37 25.69 10.22
CA ALA A 209 -8.08 26.04 9.64
C ALA A 209 -7.02 26.35 10.71
N LYS A 210 -7.42 26.94 11.84
CA LYS A 210 -6.53 27.19 12.99
C LYS A 210 -6.18 25.92 13.78
N LEU A 211 -7.05 24.91 13.76
CA LEU A 211 -6.83 23.64 14.44
C LEU A 211 -5.90 22.70 13.67
N VAL A 212 -5.91 22.74 12.34
CA VAL A 212 -5.08 21.85 11.50
C VAL A 212 -3.59 21.90 11.88
N PRO A 213 -2.93 23.07 12.01
CA PRO A 213 -1.53 23.14 12.42
C PRO A 213 -1.26 22.63 13.84
N LEU A 214 -2.24 22.76 14.76
CA LEU A 214 -2.12 22.30 16.14
C LEU A 214 -2.26 20.78 16.27
N LEU A 215 -2.94 20.15 15.31
CA LEU A 215 -3.16 18.71 15.25
C LEU A 215 -2.14 17.98 14.38
N GLN A 216 -1.39 18.70 13.54
CA GLN A 216 -0.20 18.15 12.92
C GLN A 216 0.80 17.83 14.04
N PRO A 217 1.43 16.65 14.04
CA PRO A 217 2.45 16.34 15.01
C PRO A 217 3.52 17.43 14.94
N GLN A 218 3.67 18.18 16.03
CA GLN A 218 4.91 18.92 16.30
C GLN A 218 6.04 17.92 16.05
N VAL A 219 6.89 18.18 15.07
CA VAL A 219 8.05 17.33 14.72
C VAL A 219 9.10 17.32 15.85
N GLU A 220 8.78 17.85 17.02
CA GLU A 220 9.67 17.93 18.16
C GLU A 220 9.52 16.73 19.10
N ARG A 221 10.51 15.83 18.98
CA ARG A 221 11.20 15.14 20.08
C ARG A 221 10.62 15.42 21.47
N LYS A 222 9.65 14.62 21.93
CA LYS A 222 9.40 14.44 23.36
C LYS A 222 9.44 12.96 23.71
N LYS A 223 10.53 12.60 24.39
CA LYS A 223 10.71 11.34 25.11
C LYS A 223 9.59 11.18 26.15
N SER A 224 9.13 9.93 26.30
CA SER A 224 8.36 9.33 27.41
C SER A 224 6.83 9.58 27.52
N LEU A 225 6.02 8.51 27.47
CA LEU A 225 5.57 7.65 28.60
C LEU A 225 4.77 6.43 28.04
N PRO A 226 4.74 5.29 28.75
CA PRO A 226 4.37 3.99 28.19
C PRO A 226 2.84 3.82 28.08
N SER A 227 2.37 3.60 26.85
CA SER A 227 0.98 3.22 26.56
C SER A 227 0.91 1.70 26.50
N VAL A 228 -0.22 1.11 26.89
CA VAL A 228 -0.51 -0.33 27.13
C VAL A 228 -0.27 -1.28 25.92
N LEU A 229 0.36 -0.79 24.85
CA LEU A 229 0.86 -1.55 23.69
C LEU A 229 2.27 -1.08 23.32
N ASP A 230 3.13 -0.89 24.32
CA ASP A 230 4.56 -0.73 24.05
C ASP A 230 5.08 -2.06 23.50
N GLY A 231 5.68 -1.98 22.31
CA GLY A 231 6.27 -3.10 21.58
C GLY A 231 7.45 -3.79 22.28
N GLU A 232 7.67 -3.53 23.57
CA GLU A 232 8.53 -4.35 24.42
C GLU A 232 7.86 -5.66 24.85
N PHE A 233 6.52 -5.73 24.93
CA PHE A 233 5.81 -6.97 25.33
C PHE A 233 5.46 -7.89 24.16
N LEU A 234 5.25 -7.35 22.95
CA LEU A 234 5.09 -8.11 21.72
C LEU A 234 6.37 -7.94 20.91
N GLY A 235 7.33 -8.86 21.08
CA GLY A 235 8.68 -8.86 20.48
C GLY A 235 8.71 -8.97 18.95
N THR A 236 7.82 -8.31 18.24
CA THR A 236 7.69 -8.34 16.80
C THR A 236 7.38 -6.95 16.27
N PHE A 237 8.27 -6.48 15.39
CA PHE A 237 8.15 -5.32 14.51
C PHE A 237 8.39 -3.94 15.16
N ARG A 238 9.62 -3.47 14.92
CA ARG A 238 10.30 -2.29 15.49
C ARG A 238 9.59 -0.96 15.22
N ARG A 239 9.82 0.00 16.12
CA ARG A 239 9.64 1.44 15.92
C ARG A 239 11.02 2.11 15.76
N ASP A 240 11.03 3.14 14.93
CA ASP A 240 12.10 4.08 14.60
C ASP A 240 13.22 3.60 13.66
N GLN A 241 13.35 4.37 12.58
CA GLN A 241 14.34 4.29 11.52
C GLN A 241 15.75 4.18 12.13
N PHE A 242 16.58 3.29 11.59
CA PHE A 242 17.98 3.07 11.99
C PHE A 242 18.21 2.42 13.36
N ARG A 243 17.80 1.16 13.49
CA ARG A 243 18.70 0.16 14.07
C ARG A 243 18.69 -1.05 13.18
N ARG A 244 19.77 -1.25 12.42
CA ARG A 244 20.48 -2.52 12.22
C ARG A 244 19.66 -3.76 12.56
N ASP A 245 19.23 -4.50 11.56
CA ASP A 245 18.92 -5.92 11.74
C ASP A 245 20.13 -6.55 12.47
N PRO A 246 19.96 -7.17 13.65
CA PRO A 246 21.08 -7.65 14.45
C PRO A 246 21.85 -8.77 13.74
N PHE A 247 21.28 -9.32 12.66
CA PHE A 247 21.88 -10.36 11.83
C PHE A 247 22.30 -9.86 10.44
N LYS A 248 21.93 -8.63 10.06
CA LYS A 248 22.40 -8.02 8.80
C LYS A 248 23.79 -7.40 8.93
N ASP A 249 24.17 -7.01 10.14
CA ASP A 249 25.53 -6.53 10.44
C ASP A 249 26.49 -7.66 10.87
N ILE A 250 25.99 -8.84 11.25
CA ILE A 250 26.87 -10.01 11.50
C ILE A 250 27.51 -10.52 10.19
N LEU A 251 26.94 -10.16 9.03
CA LEU A 251 27.55 -10.39 7.72
C LEU A 251 28.41 -9.21 7.23
N LYS A 252 28.65 -8.18 8.08
CA LYS A 252 29.44 -6.99 7.74
C LYS A 252 30.66 -6.76 8.62
N ASP A 253 30.92 -7.60 9.62
CA ASP A 253 32.05 -7.45 10.53
C ASP A 253 33.29 -8.24 10.05
N ASP A 254 33.68 -8.08 8.79
CA ASP A 254 35.07 -8.31 8.39
C ASP A 254 35.53 -7.23 7.39
N GLU A 255 36.04 -6.15 7.99
CA GLU A 255 37.02 -5.16 7.50
C GLU A 255 36.82 -4.44 6.15
N GLY A 256 36.49 -3.13 6.24
CA GLY A 256 37.02 -2.13 5.32
C GLY A 256 36.19 -0.85 5.19
N SER A 257 36.86 0.29 5.28
CA SER A 257 36.36 1.67 5.20
C SER A 257 35.40 1.99 4.04
N GLU A 258 34.59 3.04 4.18
CA GLU A 258 33.75 3.65 3.12
C GLU A 258 34.55 4.33 1.98
N THR A 259 35.57 3.65 1.47
CA THR A 259 36.32 3.97 0.25
C THR A 259 36.55 2.62 -0.44
N ASP A 260 36.20 2.50 -1.73
CA ASP A 260 36.37 1.32 -2.62
C ASP A 260 35.09 0.60 -3.09
N PHE A 261 34.06 1.37 -3.51
CA PHE A 261 32.96 0.81 -4.33
C PHE A 261 33.35 0.55 -5.81
N GLU A 262 34.64 0.43 -6.14
CA GLU A 262 35.10 0.18 -7.51
C GLU A 262 35.72 -1.20 -7.73
N GLU A 263 36.19 -1.89 -6.69
CA GLU A 263 36.92 -3.16 -6.83
C GLU A 263 35.96 -4.35 -6.98
N TRP A 264 36.19 -5.18 -8.01
CA TRP A 264 35.37 -6.37 -8.28
C TRP A 264 35.68 -7.47 -7.27
N VAL A 265 34.66 -7.94 -6.54
CA VAL A 265 34.81 -8.93 -5.44
C VAL A 265 35.51 -10.22 -5.88
N VAL A 266 35.37 -10.58 -7.16
CA VAL A 266 35.97 -11.79 -7.76
C VAL A 266 37.46 -11.60 -8.05
N GLU A 267 37.97 -10.36 -8.13
CA GLU A 267 39.36 -10.02 -8.45
C GLU A 267 40.36 -10.70 -7.50
N LYS A 268 40.04 -10.73 -6.20
CA LYS A 268 40.86 -11.38 -5.16
C LYS A 268 41.10 -12.88 -5.43
N TYR A 269 40.13 -13.55 -6.05
CA TYR A 269 40.17 -14.99 -6.32
C TYR A 269 40.50 -15.30 -7.79
N LYS A 270 40.59 -14.26 -8.63
CA LYS A 270 40.84 -14.37 -10.06
C LYS A 270 42.07 -15.21 -10.41
N PRO A 271 43.23 -15.10 -9.74
CA PRO A 271 44.40 -15.93 -10.08
C PRO A 271 44.14 -17.44 -9.97
N LYS A 272 43.37 -17.86 -8.95
CA LYS A 272 42.98 -19.28 -8.74
C LYS A 272 42.00 -19.74 -9.83
N TYR A 273 41.06 -18.88 -10.21
CA TYR A 273 40.07 -19.21 -11.23
C TYR A 273 40.67 -19.21 -12.64
N ASP A 274 41.61 -18.29 -12.91
CA ASP A 274 42.36 -18.23 -14.16
C ASP A 274 43.22 -19.49 -14.35
N GLU A 275 43.80 -20.06 -13.27
CA GLU A 275 44.50 -21.35 -13.34
C GLU A 275 43.58 -22.48 -13.83
N ILE A 276 42.34 -22.55 -13.31
CA ILE A 276 41.33 -23.51 -13.76
C ILE A 276 40.93 -23.22 -15.21
N PHE A 277 40.72 -21.95 -15.54
CA PHE A 277 40.34 -21.49 -16.88
C PHE A 277 41.37 -21.91 -17.93
N TYR A 278 42.66 -21.65 -17.70
CA TYR A 278 43.74 -22.00 -18.62
C TYR A 278 44.00 -23.52 -18.68
N ASN A 279 43.85 -24.23 -17.56
CA ASN A 279 43.91 -25.70 -17.55
C ASN A 279 42.79 -26.32 -18.41
N LEU A 280 41.63 -25.68 -18.49
CA LEU A 280 40.57 -26.05 -19.41
C LEU A 280 40.85 -25.67 -20.86
N SER A 281 42.06 -25.21 -21.22
CA SER A 281 42.51 -24.95 -22.59
C SER A 281 41.50 -24.11 -23.41
N PRO A 282 41.36 -22.80 -23.11
CA PRO A 282 40.48 -21.90 -23.85
C PRO A 282 40.98 -21.71 -25.28
N HIS A 283 40.05 -21.46 -26.21
CA HIS A 283 40.36 -21.15 -27.59
C HIS A 283 40.07 -19.66 -27.81
N ASP A 284 41.07 -18.91 -28.27
CA ASP A 284 40.97 -17.44 -28.48
C ASP A 284 40.53 -16.68 -27.20
N GLY A 285 41.04 -17.11 -26.04
CA GLY A 285 40.71 -16.47 -24.76
C GLY A 285 39.29 -16.76 -24.23
N LYS A 286 38.53 -17.67 -24.86
CA LYS A 286 37.18 -18.07 -24.44
C LYS A 286 37.01 -19.58 -24.32
N LEU A 287 36.14 -20.01 -23.40
CA LEU A 287 35.69 -21.39 -23.27
C LEU A 287 34.31 -21.56 -23.89
N SER A 288 34.16 -22.54 -24.79
CA SER A 288 32.84 -22.89 -25.35
C SER A 288 31.89 -23.36 -24.25
N GLY A 289 30.61 -22.96 -24.33
CA GLY A 289 29.59 -23.38 -23.36
C GLY A 289 29.44 -24.90 -23.21
N THR A 290 29.79 -25.69 -24.22
CA THR A 290 29.83 -27.17 -24.11
C THR A 290 30.90 -27.64 -23.12
N LYS A 291 32.08 -27.03 -23.18
CA LYS A 291 33.24 -27.34 -22.33
C LYS A 291 33.02 -26.85 -20.91
N VAL A 292 32.49 -25.62 -20.76
CA VAL A 292 32.11 -25.08 -19.44
C VAL A 292 31.03 -25.94 -18.79
N LYS A 293 29.99 -26.33 -19.54
CA LYS A 293 28.92 -27.18 -19.01
C LYS A 293 29.44 -28.53 -18.52
N GLN A 294 30.32 -29.18 -19.28
CA GLN A 294 30.94 -30.45 -18.86
C GLN A 294 31.73 -30.29 -17.56
N TRP A 295 32.49 -29.20 -17.43
CA TRP A 295 33.21 -28.89 -16.21
C TRP A 295 32.26 -28.56 -15.04
N MET A 296 31.26 -27.71 -15.23
CA MET A 296 30.27 -27.35 -14.20
C MET A 296 29.53 -28.56 -13.65
N MET A 297 29.24 -29.57 -14.47
CA MET A 297 28.58 -30.80 -14.03
C MET A 297 29.43 -31.62 -13.03
N THR A 298 30.76 -31.42 -13.00
CA THR A 298 31.65 -32.07 -12.02
C THR A 298 31.46 -31.51 -10.60
N THR A 299 30.85 -30.33 -10.45
CA THR A 299 30.60 -29.67 -9.16
C THR A 299 29.42 -30.25 -8.38
N LEU A 300 28.73 -31.25 -8.97
CA LEU A 300 27.59 -31.97 -8.37
C LEU A 300 26.38 -31.10 -7.99
N LEU A 301 26.31 -29.86 -8.49
CA LEU A 301 25.14 -29.01 -8.36
C LEU A 301 23.99 -29.46 -9.29
N PRO A 302 22.72 -29.26 -8.92
CA PRO A 302 21.59 -29.59 -9.78
C PRO A 302 21.64 -28.84 -11.12
N ASN A 303 21.23 -29.50 -12.21
CA ASN A 303 21.23 -28.90 -13.56
C ASN A 303 20.44 -27.58 -13.65
N SER A 304 19.36 -27.42 -12.87
CA SER A 304 18.58 -26.17 -12.79
C SER A 304 19.38 -25.01 -12.19
N VAL A 305 20.25 -25.31 -11.22
CA VAL A 305 21.12 -24.34 -10.55
C VAL A 305 22.27 -23.95 -11.49
N LEU A 306 22.91 -24.94 -12.13
CA LEU A 306 23.97 -24.69 -13.12
C LEU A 306 23.47 -23.84 -14.30
N ALA A 307 22.25 -24.09 -14.78
CA ALA A 307 21.63 -23.28 -15.83
C ALA A 307 21.33 -21.84 -15.38
N HIS A 308 21.05 -21.63 -14.09
CA HIS A 308 20.87 -20.29 -13.55
C HIS A 308 22.19 -19.55 -13.42
N ILE A 309 23.25 -20.22 -12.92
CA ILE A 309 24.60 -19.67 -12.83
C ILE A 309 25.13 -19.30 -14.22
N TRP A 310 24.95 -20.17 -15.22
CA TRP A 310 25.33 -19.88 -16.60
C TRP A 310 24.70 -18.57 -17.10
N ARG A 311 23.39 -18.38 -16.88
CA ARG A 311 22.67 -17.17 -17.29
C ARG A 311 23.17 -15.90 -16.61
N LEU A 312 23.70 -16.02 -15.39
CA LEU A 312 24.26 -14.90 -14.64
C LEU A 312 25.71 -14.60 -15.06
N ALA A 313 26.46 -15.63 -15.46
CA ALA A 313 27.88 -15.52 -15.81
C ALA A 313 28.11 -15.12 -17.28
N ASP A 314 27.27 -15.58 -18.20
CA ASP A 314 27.28 -15.20 -19.63
C ASP A 314 26.64 -13.81 -19.81
N VAL A 315 27.41 -12.77 -19.48
CA VAL A 315 26.93 -11.38 -19.37
C VAL A 315 26.69 -10.80 -20.76
N ASP A 316 27.58 -11.08 -21.71
CA ASP A 316 27.46 -10.61 -23.10
C ASP A 316 26.58 -11.52 -23.98
N LYS A 317 26.17 -12.70 -23.46
CA LYS A 317 25.24 -13.65 -24.10
C LYS A 317 25.77 -14.21 -25.41
N ASP A 318 27.08 -14.34 -25.54
CA ASP A 318 27.72 -14.87 -26.73
C ASP A 318 27.78 -16.41 -26.77
N GLY A 319 27.38 -17.07 -25.67
CA GLY A 319 27.34 -18.53 -25.56
C GLY A 319 28.71 -19.17 -25.25
N MET A 320 29.72 -18.36 -24.97
CA MET A 320 31.04 -18.73 -24.47
C MET A 320 31.29 -17.97 -23.17
N LEU A 321 32.35 -18.33 -22.43
CA LEU A 321 32.79 -17.53 -21.29
C LEU A 321 34.24 -17.13 -21.47
N ASP A 322 34.52 -15.85 -21.34
CA ASP A 322 35.90 -15.36 -21.16
C ASP A 322 36.42 -15.63 -19.75
N ASN A 323 37.64 -15.19 -19.46
CA ASN A 323 38.29 -15.44 -18.18
C ASN A 323 37.58 -14.73 -17.00
N GLU A 324 36.95 -13.57 -17.22
CA GLU A 324 36.24 -12.85 -16.17
C GLU A 324 34.85 -13.47 -15.90
N GLU A 325 34.13 -13.83 -16.96
CA GLU A 325 32.86 -14.53 -16.84
C GLU A 325 32.99 -15.92 -16.25
N PHE A 326 34.08 -16.63 -16.61
CA PHE A 326 34.39 -17.90 -15.98
C PHE A 326 34.70 -17.73 -14.49
N ALA A 327 35.51 -16.73 -14.12
CA ALA A 327 35.78 -16.41 -12.73
C ALA A 327 34.50 -16.09 -11.94
N LEU A 328 33.56 -15.35 -12.55
CA LEU A 328 32.24 -15.10 -11.98
C LEU A 328 31.43 -16.40 -11.80
N ALA A 329 31.43 -17.29 -12.81
CA ALA A 329 30.74 -18.57 -12.73
C ALA A 329 31.28 -19.44 -11.59
N VAL A 330 32.61 -19.52 -11.44
CA VAL A 330 33.25 -20.29 -10.36
C VAL A 330 32.91 -19.70 -8.99
N HIS A 331 32.95 -18.37 -8.86
CA HIS A 331 32.60 -17.70 -7.61
C HIS A 331 31.14 -17.98 -7.19
N LEU A 332 30.19 -17.95 -8.13
CA LEU A 332 28.79 -18.29 -7.87
C LEU A 332 28.59 -19.77 -7.51
N ILE A 333 29.40 -20.68 -8.07
CA ILE A 333 29.41 -22.10 -7.71
C ILE A 333 29.94 -22.32 -6.30
N GLU A 334 31.10 -21.74 -5.97
CA GLU A 334 31.70 -21.86 -4.63
C GLU A 334 30.74 -21.29 -3.57
N GLY A 335 30.18 -20.09 -3.81
CA GLY A 335 29.17 -19.52 -2.92
C GLY A 335 27.92 -20.40 -2.75
N LYS A 336 27.49 -21.08 -3.82
CA LYS A 336 26.35 -22.00 -3.74
C LYS A 336 26.67 -23.30 -2.98
N LEU A 337 27.89 -23.81 -3.09
CA LEU A 337 28.36 -24.98 -2.34
C LEU A 337 28.52 -24.66 -0.84
N GLU A 338 28.84 -23.42 -0.50
CA GLU A 338 28.88 -22.90 0.88
C GLU A 338 27.49 -22.64 1.47
N GLY A 339 26.43 -22.83 0.68
CA GLY A 339 25.04 -22.70 1.14
C GLY A 339 24.40 -21.33 0.90
N HIS A 340 25.07 -20.41 0.20
CA HIS A 340 24.50 -19.11 -0.13
C HIS A 340 23.42 -19.20 -1.23
N TRP A 341 22.53 -18.21 -1.23
CA TRP A 341 21.47 -18.09 -2.23
C TRP A 341 21.98 -17.38 -3.48
N LEU A 342 21.58 -17.86 -4.65
CA LEU A 342 21.91 -17.21 -5.92
C LEU A 342 20.97 -16.02 -6.16
N PRO A 343 21.49 -14.86 -6.60
CA PRO A 343 20.67 -13.70 -6.89
C PRO A 343 19.84 -13.92 -8.16
N ARG A 344 18.63 -13.34 -8.22
CA ARG A 344 17.74 -13.45 -9.41
C ARG A 344 18.31 -12.72 -10.63
N GLU A 345 19.02 -11.62 -10.40
CA GLU A 345 19.70 -10.79 -11.40
C GLU A 345 21.10 -10.47 -10.88
N LEU A 346 22.08 -10.33 -11.78
CA LEU A 346 23.46 -10.07 -11.40
C LEU A 346 23.59 -8.66 -10.78
N PRO A 347 23.97 -8.52 -9.49
CA PRO A 347 24.19 -7.22 -8.87
C PRO A 347 25.34 -6.47 -9.54
N SER A 348 25.28 -5.13 -9.57
CA SER A 348 26.27 -4.27 -10.24
C SER A 348 27.72 -4.47 -9.77
N HIS A 349 27.94 -4.84 -8.50
CA HIS A 349 29.25 -5.10 -7.93
C HIS A 349 29.85 -6.47 -8.31
N LEU A 350 29.04 -7.39 -8.85
CA LEU A 350 29.50 -8.69 -9.37
C LEU A 350 29.70 -8.68 -10.89
N VAL A 351 29.28 -7.62 -11.58
CA VAL A 351 29.50 -7.45 -13.02
C VAL A 351 31.01 -7.29 -13.27
N PRO A 352 31.61 -8.11 -14.16
CA PRO A 352 33.01 -7.97 -14.57
C PRO A 352 33.33 -6.53 -14.99
N PRO A 353 34.48 -5.96 -14.57
CA PRO A 353 34.84 -4.57 -14.88
C PRO A 353 34.77 -4.25 -16.37
N SER A 354 35.21 -5.18 -17.23
CA SER A 354 35.20 -5.01 -18.70
C SER A 354 33.80 -4.94 -19.31
N LYS A 355 32.76 -5.38 -18.59
CA LYS A 355 31.37 -5.47 -19.05
C LYS A 355 30.42 -4.52 -18.31
N ARG A 356 30.95 -3.60 -17.49
CA ARG A 356 30.16 -2.55 -16.85
C ARG A 356 29.74 -1.51 -17.90
N PRO A 357 28.48 -1.05 -17.93
CA PRO A 357 28.08 0.03 -18.81
C PRO A 357 28.81 1.32 -18.39
N ASP A 358 29.51 1.97 -19.33
CA ASP A 358 30.16 3.26 -19.09
C ASP A 358 29.13 4.27 -18.56
N THR A 359 29.22 4.63 -17.29
CA THR A 359 28.61 5.86 -16.80
C THR A 359 29.36 7.01 -17.45
N PRO A 360 28.70 7.92 -18.21
CA PRO A 360 29.38 9.06 -18.76
C PRO A 360 29.95 9.88 -17.60
N SER A 361 31.27 9.93 -17.52
CA SER A 361 32.00 10.83 -16.63
C SER A 361 31.46 12.23 -16.84
N GLU A 362 30.92 12.86 -15.80
CA GLU A 362 30.69 14.29 -15.78
C GLU A 362 32.00 14.97 -16.17
N ALA A 363 32.03 15.48 -17.42
CA ALA A 363 33.15 16.23 -17.93
C ALA A 363 33.25 17.53 -17.14
N SER A 364 34.24 17.58 -16.27
CA SER A 364 34.85 18.80 -15.77
C SER A 364 35.38 19.65 -16.92
N ALA A 365 34.71 20.76 -17.23
CA ALA A 365 35.26 22.05 -17.66
C ALA A 365 34.14 23.10 -17.81
#